data_AF-A0A4Q9FTG4-F1
#
_entry.id   AF-A0A4Q9FTG4-F1
#
_cell.length_a   1.000
_cell.length_b   1.000
_cell.length_c   1.000
_cell.angle_alpha   90.00
_cell.angle_beta   90.00
_cell.angle_gamma   90.00
#
_symmetry.space_group_name_H-M   'P 1'
#
loop_
_entity.id
_entity.type
_entity.pdbx_description
1 polymer ?
#
loop_
_entity_poly.entity_id
_entity_poly.type
_entity_poly.pdbx_seq_one_letter_code
_entity_poly.pdbx_strand_id
1 'polypeptide(L)'
;MDASHRLAETLKAFHLDHPQATFSEPREHLLWLAENLLSSAHDVHSLRDWGDLYEDVWTNLAEIAATMPLSVDQHEHVMRAKQVMAAAQARLQGDSVPLVKIIRDLEGDHGQMGESIPASLSVLASPPMTFETLSGLYLADRGQDQKDSTLKETKLCHKTLSTQLGDLDLRKHSRADLVAMRDRLHATRAASTVNKLIVKLSAVFAWAVENGHLVKTYDKKLKLTKGLESTRKAFSQAQVAKVMDYASNLPATSWKRWLLSLGVITGGRLNEISQLTTSDIQTLESGVVAIHINEAGEGKSIKNKRSERLVPLTDGAYGFDLAAFLRYVESCKLSGSERLAQIGYKTAGDWANRQAIPEALGESFGPGLVFHSLPHSLASLMQARGVPTTYAQALMGHASGTITFDTYGAGVPVDALAKMLAALLTSKP
;
A
#
# COMPACT_ATOMS: atom_id res chain seq x y z
N MET A 1 -8.47 13.86 16.70
CA MET A 1 -8.61 12.86 17.78
C MET A 1 -7.52 11.77 17.78
N ASP A 2 -7.01 11.27 16.64
CA ASP A 2 -6.06 10.13 16.64
C ASP A 2 -4.58 10.51 16.89
N ALA A 3 -4.12 11.71 16.54
CA ALA A 3 -2.71 12.11 16.69
C ALA A 3 -2.31 12.47 18.13
N SER A 4 -3.15 13.22 18.86
CA SER A 4 -2.88 13.60 20.26
C SER A 4 -2.89 12.38 21.20
N HIS A 5 -3.86 11.48 21.01
CA HIS A 5 -3.96 10.24 21.78
C HIS A 5 -2.75 9.33 21.56
N ARG A 6 -2.28 9.19 20.31
CA ARG A 6 -1.08 8.42 19.99
C ARG A 6 0.20 9.03 20.56
N LEU A 7 0.32 10.36 20.58
CA LEU A 7 1.49 11.03 21.16
C LEU A 7 1.52 10.86 22.69
N ALA A 8 0.35 10.99 23.34
CA ALA A 8 0.19 10.73 24.75
C ALA A 8 0.43 9.25 25.11
N GLU A 9 -0.05 8.30 24.28
CA GLU A 9 0.25 6.88 24.42
C GLU A 9 1.73 6.56 24.21
N THR A 10 2.42 7.30 23.34
CA THR A 10 3.87 7.14 23.11
C THR A 10 4.67 7.61 24.32
N LEU A 11 4.28 8.73 24.94
CA LEU A 11 4.85 9.20 26.21
C LEU A 11 4.53 8.25 27.36
N LYS A 12 3.29 7.73 27.40
CA LYS A 12 2.86 6.73 28.39
C LYS A 12 3.63 5.42 28.26
N ALA A 13 3.85 4.94 27.03
CA ALA A 13 4.66 3.77 26.73
C ALA A 13 6.14 4.01 27.09
N PHE A 14 6.71 5.15 26.72
CA PHE A 14 8.08 5.51 27.08
C PHE A 14 8.32 5.50 28.60
N HIS A 15 7.37 6.02 29.39
CA HIS A 15 7.48 6.04 30.86
C HIS A 15 7.17 4.69 31.54
N LEU A 16 6.30 3.86 30.95
CA LEU A 16 5.98 2.52 31.46
C LEU A 16 7.09 1.50 31.16
N ASP A 17 7.77 1.64 30.01
CA ASP A 17 8.78 0.69 29.54
C ASP A 17 10.21 1.02 30.03
N HIS A 18 10.44 2.24 30.54
CA HIS A 18 11.76 2.69 31.01
C HIS A 18 11.74 3.29 32.44
N PRO A 19 11.45 2.50 33.49
CA PRO A 19 11.35 2.98 34.87
C PRO A 19 12.68 3.41 35.52
N GLN A 20 13.82 3.18 34.84
CA GLN A 20 15.18 3.48 35.32
C GLN A 20 15.93 4.48 34.42
N ALA A 21 15.25 5.12 33.46
CA ALA A 21 15.88 6.10 32.57
C ALA A 21 16.42 7.28 33.38
N THR A 22 17.70 7.58 33.23
CA THR A 22 18.38 8.72 33.86
C THR A 22 18.12 10.01 33.06
N PHE A 23 18.16 11.17 33.73
CA PHE A 23 17.88 12.50 33.18
C PHE A 23 18.56 12.87 31.83
N SER A 24 19.63 12.18 31.42
CA SER A 24 20.32 12.42 30.15
C SER A 24 19.54 12.01 28.90
N GLU A 25 18.83 10.88 28.90
CA GLU A 25 18.07 10.39 27.73
C GLU A 25 16.79 11.22 27.45
N PRO A 26 16.02 11.63 28.48
CA PRO A 26 14.86 12.47 28.28
C PRO A 26 15.21 13.91 27.85
N ARG A 27 16.43 14.40 28.15
CA ARG A 27 16.91 15.74 27.74
C ARG A 27 17.14 15.85 26.23
N GLU A 28 17.78 14.85 25.61
CA GLU A 28 18.01 14.84 24.16
C GLU A 28 16.69 14.77 23.38
N HIS A 29 15.73 14.00 23.89
CA HIS A 29 14.39 13.92 23.33
C HIS A 29 13.67 15.29 23.39
N LEU A 30 13.76 16.00 24.51
CA LEU A 30 13.17 17.34 24.66
C LEU A 30 13.83 18.37 23.76
N LEU A 31 15.16 18.30 23.60
CA LEU A 31 15.91 19.18 22.71
C LEU A 31 15.48 18.99 21.26
N TRP A 32 15.43 17.73 20.80
CA TRP A 32 14.95 17.37 19.46
C TRP A 32 13.51 17.85 19.24
N LEU A 33 12.62 17.64 20.21
CA LEU A 33 11.23 18.07 20.11
C LEU A 33 11.12 19.59 19.98
N ALA A 34 11.85 20.34 20.82
CA ALA A 34 11.87 21.79 20.79
C ALA A 34 12.45 22.34 19.48
N GLU A 35 13.52 21.75 18.94
CA GLU A 35 14.13 22.13 17.66
C GLU A 35 13.20 21.87 16.47
N ASN A 36 12.47 20.74 16.46
CA ASN A 36 11.50 20.47 15.40
C ASN A 36 10.33 21.42 15.45
N LEU A 37 9.79 21.71 16.64
CA LEU A 37 8.74 22.71 16.81
C LEU A 37 9.24 24.11 16.42
N LEU A 38 10.51 24.42 16.65
CA LEU A 38 11.14 25.69 16.25
C LEU A 38 11.49 25.77 14.75
N SER A 39 11.64 24.66 14.04
CA SER A 39 11.97 24.67 12.60
C SER A 39 10.76 24.38 11.71
N SER A 40 9.65 23.94 12.30
CA SER A 40 8.40 23.65 11.58
C SER A 40 7.76 24.92 11.01
N ALA A 41 7.46 24.89 9.71
CA ALA A 41 6.70 25.92 9.02
C ALA A 41 5.22 25.52 8.98
N HIS A 42 4.34 26.41 9.43
CA HIS A 42 2.89 26.23 9.39
C HIS A 42 2.29 27.24 8.40
N ASP A 43 1.27 26.82 7.66
CA ASP A 43 0.45 27.74 6.88
C ASP A 43 -0.58 28.44 7.80
N VAL A 44 -1.00 29.65 7.42
CA VAL A 44 -1.90 30.49 8.24
C VAL A 44 -3.24 29.80 8.53
N HIS A 45 -3.71 28.93 7.64
CA HIS A 45 -4.99 28.25 7.78
C HIS A 45 -4.93 27.05 8.74
N SER A 46 -3.74 26.49 9.00
CA SER A 46 -3.56 25.36 9.92
C SER A 46 -3.13 25.76 11.34
N LEU A 47 -2.83 27.05 11.60
CA LEU A 47 -2.36 27.52 12.91
C LEU A 47 -3.31 27.16 14.06
N ARG A 48 -4.63 27.21 13.83
CA ARG A 48 -5.63 26.84 14.83
C ARG A 48 -5.59 25.35 15.14
N ASP A 49 -5.55 24.50 14.11
CA ASP A 49 -5.52 23.04 14.27
C ASP A 49 -4.24 22.58 14.99
N TRP A 50 -3.10 23.24 14.74
CA TRP A 50 -1.86 23.00 15.47
C TRP A 50 -1.89 23.51 16.91
N GLY A 51 -2.56 24.64 17.15
CA GLY A 51 -2.80 25.18 18.50
C GLY A 51 -3.60 24.20 19.36
N ASP A 52 -4.73 23.72 18.84
CA ASP A 52 -5.60 22.74 19.49
C ASP A 52 -4.82 21.44 19.77
N LEU A 53 -4.01 20.96 18.82
CA LEU A 53 -3.18 19.77 19.01
C LEU A 53 -2.14 19.94 20.13
N TYR A 54 -1.44 21.06 20.20
CA TYR A 54 -0.45 21.31 21.25
C TYR A 54 -1.11 21.46 22.63
N GLU A 55 -2.32 22.02 22.68
CA GLU A 55 -3.13 22.12 23.90
C GLU A 55 -3.58 20.75 24.41
N ASP A 56 -4.04 19.87 23.51
CA ASP A 56 -4.42 18.52 23.85
C ASP A 56 -3.23 17.72 24.43
N VAL A 57 -2.05 17.84 23.80
CA VAL A 57 -0.82 17.16 24.29
C VAL A 57 -0.40 17.71 25.65
N TRP A 58 -0.48 19.02 25.85
CA TRP A 58 -0.19 19.64 27.15
C TRP A 58 -1.15 19.15 28.24
N THR A 59 -2.44 19.04 27.92
CA THR A 59 -3.50 18.58 28.84
C THR A 59 -3.29 17.12 29.23
N ASN A 60 -2.97 16.25 28.27
CA ASN A 60 -2.65 14.85 28.53
C ASN A 60 -1.41 14.69 29.44
N LEU A 61 -0.36 15.49 29.20
CA LEU A 61 0.81 15.52 30.08
C LEU A 61 0.48 16.01 31.50
N ALA A 62 -0.46 16.95 31.64
CA ALA A 62 -0.93 17.41 32.94
C ALA A 62 -1.70 16.32 33.70
N GLU A 63 -2.54 15.56 33.01
CA GLU A 63 -3.25 14.42 33.58
C GLU A 63 -2.29 13.32 34.02
N ILE A 64 -1.29 12.99 33.19
CA ILE A 64 -0.24 12.01 33.53
C ILE A 64 0.51 12.44 34.79
N ALA A 65 0.95 13.69 34.88
CA ALA A 65 1.64 14.21 36.06
C ALA A 65 0.76 14.18 37.33
N ALA A 66 -0.56 14.26 37.20
CA ALA A 66 -1.50 14.30 38.32
C ALA A 66 -1.97 12.92 38.79
N THR A 67 -1.95 11.91 37.91
CA THR A 67 -2.63 10.62 38.15
C THR A 67 -1.70 9.41 38.20
N MET A 68 -0.50 9.50 37.62
CA MET A 68 0.45 8.38 37.55
C MET A 68 1.49 8.44 38.68
N PRO A 69 1.90 7.28 39.24
CA PRO A 69 3.03 7.19 40.15
C PRO A 69 4.34 7.29 39.36
N LEU A 70 4.87 8.50 39.21
CA LEU A 70 6.10 8.79 38.46
C LEU A 70 7.31 8.93 39.42
N SER A 71 8.51 8.60 38.93
CA SER A 71 9.76 8.98 39.61
C SER A 71 10.01 10.48 39.56
N VAL A 72 10.97 10.98 40.34
CA VAL A 72 11.36 12.42 40.33
C VAL A 72 11.79 12.86 38.93
N ASP A 73 12.65 12.08 38.26
CA ASP A 73 13.15 12.38 36.92
C ASP A 73 12.02 12.34 35.86
N GLN A 74 11.06 11.42 36.03
CA GLN A 74 9.89 11.33 35.17
C GLN A 74 8.95 12.53 35.37
N HIS A 75 8.74 12.97 36.61
CA HIS A 75 8.00 14.20 36.90
C HIS A 75 8.69 15.42 36.26
N GLU A 76 10.02 15.51 36.35
CA GLU A 76 10.77 16.59 35.74
C GLU A 76 10.64 16.57 34.20
N HIS A 77 10.77 15.40 33.57
CA HIS A 77 10.61 15.28 32.13
C HIS A 77 9.21 15.69 31.65
N VAL A 78 8.15 15.22 32.31
CA VAL A 78 6.77 15.58 31.98
C VAL A 78 6.56 17.09 32.13
N MET A 79 7.11 17.70 33.18
CA MET A 79 7.03 19.16 33.37
C MET A 79 7.78 19.94 32.29
N ARG A 80 8.96 19.47 31.86
CA ARG A 80 9.72 20.08 30.76
C ARG A 80 9.02 19.91 29.41
N ALA A 81 8.43 18.74 29.13
CA ALA A 81 7.63 18.52 27.92
C ALA A 81 6.42 19.46 27.86
N LYS A 82 5.75 19.70 29.00
CA LYS A 82 4.68 20.70 29.11
C LYS A 82 5.18 22.11 28.80
N GLN A 83 6.37 22.48 29.28
CA GLN A 83 6.98 23.79 28.96
C GLN A 83 7.28 23.92 27.46
N VAL A 84 7.75 22.85 26.80
CA VAL A 84 7.97 22.83 25.35
C VAL A 84 6.65 23.04 24.58
N MET A 85 5.57 22.37 24.96
CA MET A 85 4.26 22.54 24.31
C MET A 85 3.71 23.96 24.48
N ALA A 86 3.80 24.53 25.69
CA ALA A 86 3.38 25.91 25.93
C ALA A 86 4.22 26.92 25.11
N ALA A 87 5.53 26.69 24.99
CA ALA A 87 6.41 27.51 24.17
C ALA A 87 6.14 27.36 22.66
N ALA A 88 5.74 26.16 22.21
CA ALA A 88 5.31 25.94 20.82
C ALA A 88 4.00 26.66 20.50
N GLN A 89 3.05 26.74 21.45
CA GLN A 89 1.85 27.55 21.30
C GLN A 89 2.15 29.04 21.17
N ALA A 90 3.05 29.58 22.03
CA ALA A 90 3.49 30.97 21.93
C ALA A 90 4.10 31.29 20.55
N ARG A 91 4.87 30.34 20.00
CA ARG A 91 5.44 30.46 18.65
C ARG A 91 4.37 30.55 17.55
N LEU A 92 3.27 29.81 17.65
CA LEU A 92 2.15 29.91 16.68
C LEU A 92 1.51 31.32 16.68
N GLN A 93 1.65 32.06 17.78
CA GLN A 93 1.20 33.46 17.91
C GLN A 93 2.28 34.47 17.52
N GLY A 94 3.44 34.01 17.06
CA GLY A 94 4.56 34.83 16.61
C GLY A 94 5.66 35.05 17.65
N ASP A 95 5.54 34.50 18.86
CA ASP A 95 6.58 34.61 19.90
C ASP A 95 7.41 33.32 20.02
N SER A 96 8.57 33.29 19.37
CA SER A 96 9.50 32.16 19.42
C SER A 96 10.47 32.21 20.60
N VAL A 97 10.51 33.30 21.38
CA VAL A 97 11.50 33.53 22.43
C VAL A 97 11.47 32.44 23.52
N PRO A 98 10.29 31.99 24.02
CA PRO A 98 10.24 30.92 25.02
C PRO A 98 10.85 29.61 24.52
N LEU A 99 10.61 29.25 23.26
CA LEU A 99 11.08 27.99 22.69
C LEU A 99 12.59 28.00 22.42
N VAL A 100 13.12 29.14 21.94
CA VAL A 100 14.57 29.36 21.79
C VAL A 100 15.28 29.31 23.14
N LYS A 101 14.68 29.88 24.19
CA LYS A 101 15.25 29.83 25.54
C LYS A 101 15.34 28.39 26.05
N ILE A 102 14.28 27.60 25.88
CA ILE A 102 14.28 26.18 26.29
C ILE A 102 15.38 25.41 25.56
N ILE A 103 15.56 25.61 24.27
CA ILE A 103 16.65 24.98 23.50
C ILE A 103 18.02 25.33 24.10
N ARG A 104 18.27 26.62 24.36
CA ARG A 104 19.54 27.08 24.94
C ARG A 104 19.79 26.55 26.36
N ASP A 105 18.75 26.51 27.19
CA ASP A 105 18.83 25.96 28.54
C ASP A 105 19.14 24.44 28.48
N LEU A 106 18.49 23.73 27.55
CA LEU A 106 18.75 22.32 27.26
C LEU A 106 20.08 22.08 26.55
N GLU A 107 20.75 23.09 25.97
CA GLU A 107 22.11 22.98 25.41
C GLU A 107 23.18 23.31 26.47
N GLY A 108 22.91 24.30 27.33
CA GLY A 108 23.85 24.85 28.33
C GLY A 108 24.18 23.94 29.51
N ASP A 109 23.39 22.89 29.75
CA ASP A 109 23.58 21.95 30.86
C ASP A 109 24.77 20.97 30.68
N HIS A 110 25.64 21.19 29.69
CA HIS A 110 26.92 20.47 29.52
C HIS A 110 28.08 21.05 30.34
N GLY A 111 27.81 21.93 31.30
CA GLY A 111 28.80 22.72 32.00
C GLY A 111 29.03 22.38 33.47
N GLN A 112 29.29 21.12 33.84
CA GLN A 112 30.10 20.72 35.01
C GLN A 112 30.10 19.20 35.22
N MET A 113 31.07 18.50 34.64
CA MET A 113 31.72 17.35 35.28
C MET A 113 33.09 17.19 34.63
N GLY A 114 34.08 17.89 35.21
CA GLY A 114 35.45 17.44 35.12
C GLY A 114 35.61 16.34 36.16
N GLU A 115 35.85 15.11 35.71
CA GLU A 115 36.82 14.23 36.36
C GLU A 115 37.22 13.11 35.39
N SER A 116 38.52 12.84 35.42
CA SER A 116 39.28 11.95 34.56
C SER A 116 38.74 10.53 34.50
N ILE A 117 38.59 9.98 33.28
CA ILE A 117 38.55 8.53 33.05
C ILE A 117 39.83 8.15 32.28
N PRO A 118 40.61 7.15 32.77
CA PRO A 118 41.81 6.70 32.09
C PRO A 118 41.47 6.04 30.76
N ALA A 119 42.32 6.28 29.77
CA ALA A 119 42.33 5.56 28.52
C ALA A 119 42.47 4.04 28.77
N SER A 120 41.42 3.27 28.47
CA SER A 120 41.48 1.99 27.76
C SER A 120 40.13 1.26 27.87
N LEU A 121 39.32 1.33 26.83
CA LEU A 121 38.50 0.21 26.39
C LEU A 121 38.48 0.24 24.87
N SER A 122 39.08 -0.78 24.24
CA SER A 122 38.91 -1.05 22.82
C SER A 122 37.42 -1.11 22.50
N VAL A 123 36.89 -0.07 21.85
CA VAL A 123 35.58 -0.12 21.21
C VAL A 123 35.75 -1.06 20.02
N LEU A 124 35.38 -2.32 20.19
CA LEU A 124 35.03 -3.16 19.04
C LEU A 124 33.98 -2.38 18.26
N ALA A 125 34.36 -1.89 17.07
CA ALA A 125 33.44 -1.17 16.21
C ALA A 125 32.19 -2.04 16.02
N SER A 126 31.04 -1.55 16.47
CA SER A 126 29.78 -2.26 16.26
C SER A 126 29.62 -2.50 14.76
N PRO A 127 29.12 -3.67 14.34
CA PRO A 127 28.97 -3.99 12.93
C PRO A 127 28.13 -2.91 12.23
N PRO A 128 28.43 -2.62 10.95
CA PRO A 128 27.71 -1.62 10.17
C PRO A 128 26.21 -1.96 10.16
N MET A 129 25.36 -0.96 10.30
CA MET A 129 23.91 -1.16 10.21
C MET A 129 23.51 -1.18 8.74
N THR A 130 23.64 -2.34 8.10
CA THR A 130 23.32 -2.48 6.67
C THR A 130 21.82 -2.51 6.41
N PHE A 131 21.42 -2.34 5.15
CA PHE A 131 20.03 -2.50 4.77
C PHE A 131 19.54 -3.94 4.98
N GLU A 132 20.40 -4.94 4.81
CA GLU A 132 20.06 -6.34 5.06
C GLU A 132 19.69 -6.55 6.52
N THR A 133 20.49 -6.02 7.45
CA THR A 133 20.19 -6.08 8.89
C THR A 133 18.87 -5.39 9.21
N LEU A 134 18.68 -4.13 8.81
CA LEU A 134 17.45 -3.38 9.10
C LEU A 134 16.21 -4.03 8.49
N SER A 135 16.31 -4.49 7.25
CA SER A 135 15.18 -5.10 6.56
C SER A 135 14.83 -6.48 7.12
N GLY A 136 15.80 -7.21 7.70
CA GLY A 136 15.58 -8.42 8.47
C GLY A 136 14.81 -8.15 9.76
N LEU A 137 15.24 -7.16 10.55
CA LEU A 137 14.55 -6.74 11.78
C LEU A 137 13.12 -6.27 11.48
N TYR A 138 12.95 -5.42 10.46
CA TYR A 138 11.63 -4.98 10.00
C TYR A 138 10.71 -6.16 9.63
N LEU A 139 11.23 -7.19 8.97
CA LEU A 139 10.43 -8.37 8.62
C LEU A 139 10.13 -9.27 9.81
N ALA A 140 10.99 -9.30 10.84
CA ALA A 140 10.70 -10.00 12.09
C ALA A 140 9.59 -9.31 12.88
N ASP A 141 9.53 -7.97 12.83
CA ASP A 141 8.51 -7.18 13.53
C ASP A 141 7.18 -7.05 12.76
N ARG A 142 7.22 -6.82 11.44
CA ARG A 142 6.04 -6.47 10.61
C ARG A 142 5.74 -7.47 9.51
N GLY A 143 6.49 -8.56 9.41
CA GLY A 143 6.36 -9.53 8.32
C GLY A 143 5.02 -10.28 8.35
N GLN A 144 4.56 -10.66 9.55
CA GLN A 144 3.32 -11.40 9.75
C GLN A 144 2.05 -10.60 9.39
N ASP A 145 2.12 -9.27 9.38
CA ASP A 145 0.99 -8.42 9.03
C ASP A 145 0.76 -8.33 7.51
N GLN A 146 1.69 -8.85 6.70
CA GLN A 146 1.61 -8.82 5.25
C GLN A 146 1.02 -10.11 4.69
N LYS A 147 0.10 -9.98 3.72
CA LYS A 147 -0.35 -11.11 2.90
C LYS A 147 0.84 -11.83 2.26
N ASP A 148 0.81 -13.15 2.15
CA ASP A 148 1.88 -13.98 1.58
C ASP A 148 2.47 -13.48 0.26
N SER A 149 1.59 -13.06 -0.66
CA SER A 149 2.00 -12.52 -1.97
C SER A 149 2.80 -11.22 -1.83
N THR A 150 2.37 -10.36 -0.91
CA THR A 150 3.03 -9.09 -0.58
C THR A 150 4.33 -9.35 0.16
N LEU A 151 4.36 -10.29 1.10
CA LEU A 151 5.57 -10.68 1.82
C LEU A 151 6.64 -11.24 0.88
N LYS A 152 6.26 -12.12 -0.05
CA LYS A 152 7.16 -12.64 -1.09
C LYS A 152 7.75 -11.50 -1.95
N GLU A 153 6.93 -10.54 -2.36
CA GLU A 153 7.39 -9.36 -3.10
C GLU A 153 8.30 -8.46 -2.25
N THR A 154 7.94 -8.20 -0.99
CA THR A 154 8.74 -7.41 -0.04
C THR A 154 10.13 -8.02 0.15
N LYS A 155 10.22 -9.34 0.39
CA LYS A 155 11.50 -10.07 0.51
C LYS A 155 12.37 -9.91 -0.75
N LEU A 156 11.78 -10.01 -1.94
CA LEU A 156 12.51 -9.82 -3.21
C LEU A 156 13.00 -8.37 -3.37
N CYS A 157 12.17 -7.40 -3.02
CA CYS A 157 12.54 -5.99 -3.04
C CYS A 157 13.68 -5.71 -2.04
N HIS A 158 13.59 -6.27 -0.83
CA HIS A 158 14.62 -6.12 0.20
C HIS A 158 15.95 -6.71 -0.26
N LYS A 159 15.94 -7.94 -0.79
CA LYS A 159 17.15 -8.54 -1.38
C LYS A 159 17.78 -7.66 -2.45
N THR A 160 16.96 -7.10 -3.35
CA THR A 160 17.44 -6.19 -4.40
C THR A 160 18.08 -4.94 -3.80
N LEU A 161 17.45 -4.33 -2.80
CA LEU A 161 17.95 -3.14 -2.11
C LEU A 161 19.24 -3.44 -1.33
N SER A 162 19.31 -4.57 -0.61
CA SER A 162 20.53 -5.04 0.07
C SER A 162 21.69 -5.16 -0.90
N THR A 163 21.48 -5.77 -2.07
CA THR A 163 22.53 -5.85 -3.11
C THR A 163 22.96 -4.47 -3.63
N GLN A 164 22.04 -3.51 -3.74
CA GLN A 164 22.36 -2.18 -4.27
C GLN A 164 23.04 -1.25 -3.26
N LEU A 165 22.77 -1.45 -1.97
CA LEU A 165 23.36 -0.69 -0.86
C LEU A 165 24.63 -1.34 -0.32
N GLY A 166 24.78 -2.67 -0.50
CA GLY A 166 25.94 -3.43 -0.03
C GLY A 166 26.17 -3.25 1.46
N ASP A 167 27.45 -3.05 1.82
CA ASP A 167 27.92 -2.90 3.20
C ASP A 167 27.82 -1.46 3.73
N LEU A 168 27.05 -0.59 3.05
CA LEU A 168 26.85 0.79 3.50
C LEU A 168 26.24 0.81 4.91
N ASP A 169 26.97 1.41 5.86
CA ASP A 169 26.45 1.66 7.20
C ASP A 169 25.39 2.76 7.17
N LEU A 170 24.12 2.37 7.30
CA LEU A 170 22.99 3.28 7.24
C LEU A 170 22.92 4.22 8.43
N ARG A 171 23.71 4.06 9.49
CA ARG A 171 23.85 5.11 10.51
C ARG A 171 24.58 6.34 9.98
N LYS A 172 25.39 6.17 8.93
CA LYS A 172 26.27 7.22 8.35
C LYS A 172 25.93 7.57 6.90
N HIS A 173 24.84 7.02 6.36
CA HIS A 173 24.45 7.27 4.98
C HIS A 173 24.14 8.75 4.72
N SER A 174 24.32 9.14 3.47
CA SER A 174 24.01 10.48 2.96
C SER A 174 22.91 10.43 1.91
N ARG A 175 22.42 11.61 1.51
CA ARG A 175 21.53 11.75 0.35
C ARG A 175 22.20 11.26 -0.94
N ALA A 176 23.50 11.49 -1.10
CA ALA A 176 24.24 11.12 -2.31
C ALA A 176 24.26 9.60 -2.50
N ASP A 177 24.42 8.83 -1.43
CA ASP A 177 24.41 7.36 -1.47
C ASP A 177 23.08 6.81 -2.00
N LEU A 178 21.97 7.37 -1.50
CA LEU A 178 20.63 6.95 -1.91
C LEU A 178 20.30 7.36 -3.35
N VAL A 179 20.78 8.54 -3.79
CA VAL A 179 20.65 8.98 -5.19
C VAL A 179 21.46 8.08 -6.11
N ALA A 180 22.70 7.75 -5.76
CA ALA A 180 23.53 6.84 -6.55
C ALA A 180 22.90 5.44 -6.66
N MET A 181 22.32 4.92 -5.57
CA MET A 181 21.58 3.66 -5.57
C MET A 181 20.33 3.71 -6.46
N ARG A 182 19.54 4.80 -6.39
CA ARG A 182 18.40 5.00 -7.30
C ARG A 182 18.84 5.01 -8.76
N ASP A 183 19.93 5.70 -9.08
CA ASP A 183 20.38 5.87 -10.46
C ASP A 183 20.89 4.54 -11.04
N ARG A 184 21.61 3.74 -10.24
CA ARG A 184 21.97 2.35 -10.59
C ARG A 184 20.73 1.48 -10.84
N LEU A 185 19.71 1.59 -10.00
CA LEU A 185 18.44 0.88 -10.19
C LEU A 185 17.75 1.30 -11.49
N HIS A 186 17.70 2.60 -11.77
CA HIS A 186 17.05 3.16 -12.95
C HIS A 186 17.74 2.82 -14.26
N ALA A 187 19.07 2.61 -14.25
CA ALA A 187 19.82 2.18 -15.43
C ALA A 187 19.35 0.82 -15.99
N THR A 188 18.69 -0.01 -15.18
CA THR A 188 18.31 -1.39 -15.56
C THR A 188 16.82 -1.69 -15.38
N ARG A 189 16.03 -0.73 -14.88
CA ARG A 189 14.62 -0.96 -14.49
C ARG A 189 13.76 0.26 -14.84
N ALA A 190 12.51 -0.01 -15.22
CA ALA A 190 11.50 1.03 -15.41
C ALA A 190 11.31 1.87 -14.12
N ALA A 191 11.00 3.16 -14.30
CA ALA A 191 10.84 4.12 -13.20
C ALA A 191 9.82 3.70 -12.14
N SER A 192 8.72 3.06 -12.55
CA SER A 192 7.70 2.52 -11.63
C SER A 192 8.25 1.41 -10.73
N THR A 193 9.10 0.53 -11.26
CA THR A 193 9.78 -0.52 -10.50
C THR A 193 10.78 0.07 -9.50
N VAL A 194 11.55 1.08 -9.92
CA VAL A 194 12.46 1.81 -9.03
C VAL A 194 11.67 2.49 -7.89
N ASN A 195 10.58 3.17 -8.22
CA ASN A 195 9.73 3.80 -7.21
C ASN A 195 9.13 2.80 -6.22
N LYS A 196 8.77 1.58 -6.67
CA LYS A 196 8.33 0.51 -5.77
C LYS A 196 9.43 0.11 -4.79
N LEU A 197 10.67 -0.05 -5.26
CA LEU A 197 11.82 -0.34 -4.40
C LEU A 197 12.04 0.80 -3.39
N ILE A 198 11.97 2.05 -3.83
CA ILE A 198 12.09 3.23 -2.95
C ILE A 198 10.98 3.24 -1.88
N VAL A 199 9.74 2.86 -2.22
CA VAL A 199 8.66 2.76 -1.21
C VAL A 199 9.01 1.73 -0.14
N LYS A 200 9.56 0.57 -0.52
CA LYS A 200 9.96 -0.48 0.44
C LYS A 200 11.14 -0.02 1.29
N LEU A 201 12.12 0.65 0.69
CA LEU A 201 13.24 1.30 1.40
C LEU A 201 12.72 2.30 2.44
N SER A 202 11.85 3.23 2.03
CA SER A 202 11.26 4.24 2.91
C SER A 202 10.47 3.64 4.07
N ALA A 203 9.80 2.51 3.86
CA ALA A 203 9.07 1.81 4.93
C ALA A 203 10.02 1.24 5.99
N VAL A 204 11.11 0.60 5.58
CA VAL A 204 12.15 0.11 6.50
C VAL A 204 12.82 1.27 7.22
N PHE A 205 13.08 2.38 6.52
CA PHE A 205 13.72 3.58 7.08
C PHE A 205 12.85 4.29 8.11
N ALA A 206 11.55 4.46 7.82
CA ALA A 206 10.61 5.04 8.78
C ALA A 206 10.54 4.17 10.05
N TRP A 207 10.35 2.86 9.88
CA TRP A 207 10.34 1.91 10.99
C TRP A 207 11.67 1.94 11.77
N ALA A 208 12.81 2.00 11.09
CA ALA A 208 14.12 2.02 11.73
C ALA A 208 14.36 3.29 12.56
N VAL A 209 13.80 4.44 12.14
CA VAL A 209 13.82 5.67 12.94
C VAL A 209 12.89 5.56 14.15
N GLU A 210 11.66 5.10 13.93
CA GLU A 210 10.66 4.90 14.99
C GLU A 210 11.13 3.92 16.08
N ASN A 211 12.01 2.97 15.74
CA ASN A 211 12.56 1.98 16.66
C ASN A 211 14.00 2.29 17.10
N GLY A 212 14.50 3.52 16.88
CA GLY A 212 15.81 3.96 17.36
C GLY A 212 17.03 3.31 16.70
N HIS A 213 16.85 2.54 15.62
CA HIS A 213 17.95 1.96 14.86
C HIS A 213 18.69 3.00 13.99
N LEU A 214 17.98 4.06 13.57
CA LEU A 214 18.50 5.19 12.81
C LEU A 214 18.06 6.51 13.44
N VAL A 215 18.93 7.52 13.47
CA VAL A 215 18.58 8.87 13.99
C VAL A 215 17.79 9.67 12.95
N LYS A 216 18.15 9.53 11.66
CA LYS A 216 17.52 10.26 10.55
C LYS A 216 17.72 9.52 9.24
N THR A 217 16.92 9.88 8.24
CA THR A 217 16.96 9.30 6.90
C THR A 217 16.94 10.37 5.82
N TYR A 218 17.44 10.03 4.64
CA TYR A 218 17.51 10.96 3.49
C TYR A 218 16.74 10.47 2.27
N ASP A 219 15.68 9.68 2.46
CA ASP A 219 14.91 9.02 1.38
C ASP A 219 13.73 9.86 0.84
N LYS A 220 13.39 10.99 1.48
CA LYS A 220 12.25 11.83 1.08
C LYS A 220 12.45 12.42 -0.32
N LYS A 221 11.39 12.42 -1.15
CA LYS A 221 11.45 12.92 -2.56
C LYS A 221 12.51 12.20 -3.42
N LEU A 222 12.85 10.94 -3.13
CA LEU A 222 13.80 10.16 -3.95
C LEU A 222 13.15 9.58 -5.23
N LYS A 223 11.83 9.40 -5.22
CA LYS A 223 11.05 8.82 -6.32
C LYS A 223 11.24 9.60 -7.63
N LEU A 224 11.31 8.87 -8.73
CA LEU A 224 11.31 9.39 -10.08
C LEU A 224 9.91 9.90 -10.45
N THR A 225 9.85 11.01 -11.16
CA THR A 225 8.59 11.65 -11.61
C THR A 225 8.36 11.52 -13.12
N LYS A 226 9.41 11.21 -13.89
CA LYS A 226 9.33 10.98 -15.34
C LYS A 226 9.31 9.49 -15.65
N GLY A 227 8.70 9.12 -16.78
CA GLY A 227 8.66 7.72 -17.26
C GLY A 227 7.75 6.79 -16.43
N LEU A 228 6.77 7.36 -15.71
CA LEU A 228 5.80 6.58 -14.93
C LEU A 228 4.58 6.12 -15.73
N GLU A 229 4.40 6.65 -16.93
CA GLU A 229 3.27 6.32 -17.78
C GLU A 229 3.23 4.83 -18.13
N SER A 230 2.06 4.23 -17.98
CA SER A 230 1.83 2.85 -18.35
C SER A 230 1.92 2.70 -19.87
N THR A 231 2.74 1.76 -20.35
CA THR A 231 2.79 1.40 -21.78
C THR A 231 1.64 0.50 -22.21
N ARG A 232 0.80 0.03 -21.27
CA ARG A 232 -0.36 -0.82 -21.58
C ARG A 232 -1.41 -0.05 -22.33
N LYS A 233 -1.98 -0.67 -23.37
CA LYS A 233 -3.04 -0.10 -24.20
C LYS A 233 -4.36 -0.84 -23.97
N ALA A 234 -5.48 -0.15 -24.15
CA ALA A 234 -6.77 -0.82 -24.27
C ALA A 234 -6.87 -1.49 -25.67
N PHE A 235 -7.58 -2.60 -25.74
CA PHE A 235 -8.00 -3.18 -27.02
C PHE A 235 -9.11 -2.32 -27.64
N SER A 236 -9.12 -2.23 -28.98
CA SER A 236 -10.31 -1.79 -29.71
C SER A 236 -11.43 -2.82 -29.62
N GLN A 237 -12.67 -2.42 -29.88
CA GLN A 237 -13.82 -3.33 -29.84
C GLN A 237 -13.68 -4.48 -30.87
N ALA A 238 -13.09 -4.20 -32.03
CA ALA A 238 -12.77 -5.23 -33.02
C ALA A 238 -11.72 -6.24 -32.51
N GLN A 239 -10.70 -5.76 -31.78
CA GLN A 239 -9.71 -6.65 -31.15
C GLN A 239 -10.34 -7.47 -30.01
N VAL A 240 -11.24 -6.88 -29.21
CA VAL A 240 -12.00 -7.63 -28.18
C VAL A 240 -12.80 -8.76 -28.82
N ALA A 241 -13.50 -8.48 -29.92
CA ALA A 241 -14.25 -9.48 -30.67
C ALA A 241 -13.34 -10.61 -31.19
N LYS A 242 -12.15 -10.30 -31.72
CA LYS A 242 -11.16 -11.31 -32.13
C LYS A 242 -10.68 -12.20 -30.98
N VAL A 243 -10.43 -11.62 -29.81
CA VAL A 243 -10.04 -12.40 -28.61
C VAL A 243 -11.18 -13.32 -28.17
N MET A 244 -12.43 -12.87 -28.23
CA MET A 244 -13.58 -13.73 -27.94
C MET A 244 -13.77 -14.83 -28.99
N ASP A 245 -13.61 -14.53 -30.27
CA ASP A 245 -13.70 -15.52 -31.36
C ASP A 245 -12.67 -16.63 -31.19
N TYR A 246 -11.41 -16.25 -30.93
CA TYR A 246 -10.35 -17.21 -30.57
C TYR A 246 -10.74 -18.07 -29.36
N ALA A 247 -11.27 -17.46 -28.29
CA ALA A 247 -11.70 -18.19 -27.11
C ALA A 247 -12.82 -19.19 -27.43
N SER A 248 -13.81 -18.78 -28.23
CA SER A 248 -14.96 -19.60 -28.63
C SER A 248 -14.59 -20.80 -29.50
N ASN A 249 -13.48 -20.73 -30.23
CA ASN A 249 -12.92 -21.84 -31.01
C ASN A 249 -12.15 -22.86 -30.15
N LEU A 250 -11.86 -22.55 -28.88
CA LEU A 250 -11.30 -23.53 -27.95
C LEU A 250 -12.39 -24.49 -27.44
N PRO A 251 -12.04 -25.75 -27.07
CA PRO A 251 -12.99 -26.71 -26.54
C PRO A 251 -13.75 -26.17 -25.33
N ALA A 252 -15.07 -26.41 -25.26
CA ALA A 252 -15.91 -26.00 -24.13
C ALA A 252 -15.47 -26.63 -22.78
N THR A 253 -14.73 -27.74 -22.83
CA THR A 253 -14.13 -28.40 -21.67
C THR A 253 -12.81 -27.78 -21.22
N SER A 254 -12.28 -26.80 -21.96
CA SER A 254 -10.99 -26.18 -21.66
C SER A 254 -11.14 -24.94 -20.79
N TRP A 255 -10.43 -24.89 -19.66
CA TRP A 255 -10.35 -23.70 -18.81
C TRP A 255 -9.82 -22.47 -19.58
N LYS A 256 -9.04 -22.69 -20.66
CA LYS A 256 -8.48 -21.64 -21.51
C LYS A 256 -9.56 -20.80 -22.20
N ARG A 257 -10.62 -21.45 -22.69
CA ARG A 257 -11.80 -20.79 -23.25
C ARG A 257 -12.38 -19.81 -22.24
N TRP A 258 -12.69 -20.33 -21.06
CA TRP A 258 -13.39 -19.57 -20.03
C TRP A 258 -12.53 -18.48 -19.40
N LEU A 259 -11.21 -18.68 -19.25
CA LEU A 259 -10.30 -17.61 -18.81
C LEU A 259 -10.41 -16.37 -19.71
N LEU A 260 -10.33 -16.56 -21.03
CA LEU A 260 -10.39 -15.45 -21.99
C LEU A 260 -11.80 -14.87 -22.10
N SER A 261 -12.82 -15.72 -22.24
CA SER A 261 -14.21 -15.28 -22.37
C SER A 261 -14.67 -14.47 -21.16
N LEU A 262 -14.38 -14.93 -19.93
CA LEU A 262 -14.69 -14.18 -18.72
C LEU A 262 -13.90 -12.88 -18.67
N GLY A 263 -12.62 -12.88 -19.05
CA GLY A 263 -11.82 -11.66 -19.13
C GLY A 263 -12.43 -10.61 -20.06
N VAL A 264 -12.94 -11.04 -21.21
CA VAL A 264 -13.58 -10.18 -22.21
C VAL A 264 -14.86 -9.55 -21.68
N ILE A 265 -15.78 -10.34 -21.12
CA ILE A 265 -17.13 -9.84 -20.77
C ILE A 265 -17.17 -9.14 -19.41
N THR A 266 -16.21 -9.44 -18.52
CA THR A 266 -16.21 -8.88 -17.15
C THR A 266 -15.13 -7.84 -16.90
N GLY A 267 -14.08 -7.80 -17.72
CA GLY A 267 -12.88 -7.02 -17.41
C GLY A 267 -12.19 -7.45 -16.11
N GLY A 268 -12.43 -8.69 -15.64
CA GLY A 268 -11.84 -9.23 -14.42
C GLY A 268 -10.31 -9.30 -14.50
N ARG A 269 -9.64 -9.14 -13.35
CA ARG A 269 -8.17 -9.26 -13.30
C ARG A 269 -7.77 -10.71 -13.52
N LEU A 270 -6.58 -10.93 -14.09
CA LEU A 270 -6.12 -12.29 -14.39
C LEU A 270 -6.15 -13.21 -13.15
N ASN A 271 -5.63 -12.74 -12.02
CA ASN A 271 -5.62 -13.54 -10.78
C ASN A 271 -7.04 -13.83 -10.30
N GLU A 272 -7.94 -12.84 -10.36
CA GLU A 272 -9.35 -12.96 -10.00
C GLU A 272 -10.05 -14.08 -10.80
N ILE A 273 -9.84 -14.13 -12.11
CA ILE A 273 -10.48 -15.14 -12.98
C ILE A 273 -9.79 -16.50 -12.85
N SER A 274 -8.45 -16.53 -12.78
CA SER A 274 -7.70 -17.79 -12.70
C SER A 274 -7.85 -18.53 -11.36
N GLN A 275 -8.39 -17.86 -10.34
CA GLN A 275 -8.60 -18.45 -9.03
C GLN A 275 -10.05 -18.83 -8.73
N LEU A 276 -10.95 -18.66 -9.69
CA LEU A 276 -12.36 -18.96 -9.51
C LEU A 276 -12.57 -20.44 -9.20
N THR A 277 -13.43 -20.67 -8.23
CA THR A 277 -13.98 -21.98 -7.90
C THR A 277 -15.38 -22.14 -8.44
N THR A 278 -15.89 -23.37 -8.44
CA THR A 278 -17.27 -23.66 -8.83
C THR A 278 -18.30 -22.99 -7.91
N SER A 279 -17.94 -22.74 -6.64
CA SER A 279 -18.76 -22.01 -5.65
C SER A 279 -18.81 -20.50 -5.85
N ASP A 280 -17.86 -19.94 -6.61
CA ASP A 280 -17.87 -18.50 -6.93
C ASP A 280 -18.90 -18.16 -8.01
N ILE A 281 -19.44 -19.15 -8.73
CA ILE A 281 -20.46 -18.95 -9.74
C ILE A 281 -21.83 -19.09 -9.08
N GLN A 282 -22.49 -17.95 -8.88
CA GLN A 282 -23.73 -17.86 -8.12
C GLN A 282 -24.89 -17.45 -9.02
N THR A 283 -26.03 -18.10 -8.85
CA THR A 283 -27.30 -17.65 -9.40
C THR A 283 -28.06 -16.93 -8.30
N LEU A 284 -28.33 -15.64 -8.48
CA LEU A 284 -29.09 -14.83 -7.55
C LEU A 284 -30.59 -15.16 -7.63
N GLU A 285 -31.35 -14.75 -6.62
CA GLU A 285 -32.82 -14.93 -6.58
C GLU A 285 -33.52 -14.29 -7.79
N SER A 286 -32.93 -13.23 -8.35
CA SER A 286 -33.43 -12.57 -9.57
C SER A 286 -33.19 -13.36 -10.86
N GLY A 287 -32.46 -14.48 -10.80
CA GLY A 287 -32.03 -15.28 -11.94
C GLY A 287 -30.73 -14.80 -12.59
N VAL A 288 -30.16 -13.68 -12.13
CA VAL A 288 -28.85 -13.21 -12.62
C VAL A 288 -27.75 -14.17 -12.16
N VAL A 289 -26.97 -14.67 -13.12
CA VAL A 289 -25.74 -15.43 -12.82
C VAL A 289 -24.58 -14.45 -12.70
N ALA A 290 -23.80 -14.57 -11.62
CA ALA A 290 -22.67 -13.70 -11.34
C ALA A 290 -21.46 -14.48 -10.83
N ILE A 291 -20.28 -13.89 -11.04
CA ILE A 291 -19.04 -14.30 -10.38
C ILE A 291 -18.92 -13.53 -9.07
N HIS A 292 -18.76 -14.23 -7.95
CA HIS A 292 -18.34 -13.63 -6.69
C HIS A 292 -16.81 -13.58 -6.62
N ILE A 293 -16.25 -12.39 -6.83
CA ILE A 293 -14.82 -12.15 -6.59
C ILE A 293 -14.64 -11.97 -5.08
N ASN A 294 -13.92 -12.87 -4.43
CA ASN A 294 -13.76 -12.92 -2.97
C ASN A 294 -12.40 -13.54 -2.55
N GLU A 295 -12.14 -13.61 -1.24
CA GLU A 295 -11.03 -14.37 -0.64
C GLU A 295 -11.50 -15.64 0.09
N ALA A 296 -12.74 -16.09 -0.15
CA ALA A 296 -13.28 -17.31 0.43
C ALA A 296 -12.75 -18.54 -0.33
N GLY A 297 -11.94 -19.35 0.35
CA GLY A 297 -11.33 -20.57 -0.19
C GLY A 297 -9.80 -20.54 -0.15
N GLU A 298 -9.20 -21.72 -0.04
CA GLU A 298 -7.75 -21.87 0.12
C GLU A 298 -6.97 -21.30 -1.09
N GLY A 299 -5.92 -20.53 -0.80
CA GLY A 299 -5.02 -19.97 -1.82
C GLY A 299 -5.62 -18.84 -2.66
N LYS A 300 -6.85 -18.38 -2.37
CA LYS A 300 -7.45 -17.22 -3.03
C LYS A 300 -7.00 -15.93 -2.37
N SER A 301 -6.74 -14.92 -3.19
CA SER A 301 -6.48 -13.58 -2.68
C SER A 301 -6.92 -12.51 -3.66
N ILE A 302 -7.41 -11.41 -3.12
CA ILE A 302 -7.72 -10.18 -3.83
C ILE A 302 -6.83 -9.05 -3.32
N LYS A 303 -6.65 -8.03 -4.17
CA LYS A 303 -5.70 -6.95 -3.91
C LYS A 303 -5.99 -6.19 -2.60
N ASN A 304 -7.26 -5.96 -2.29
CA ASN A 304 -7.72 -5.31 -1.05
C ASN A 304 -9.17 -5.72 -0.77
N LYS A 305 -9.65 -5.56 0.48
CA LYS A 305 -11.03 -5.92 0.86
C LYS A 305 -12.10 -5.30 -0.06
N ARG A 306 -11.86 -4.08 -0.53
CA ARG A 306 -12.75 -3.34 -1.46
C ARG A 306 -12.82 -3.94 -2.88
N SER A 307 -11.99 -4.93 -3.20
CA SER A 307 -12.05 -5.65 -4.49
C SER A 307 -13.15 -6.71 -4.50
N GLU A 308 -13.70 -7.08 -3.33
CA GLU A 308 -14.76 -8.07 -3.21
C GLU A 308 -16.05 -7.56 -3.83
N ARG A 309 -16.66 -8.33 -4.73
CA ARG A 309 -17.85 -7.92 -5.49
C ARG A 309 -18.51 -9.09 -6.23
N LEU A 310 -19.77 -8.91 -6.58
CA LEU A 310 -20.47 -9.74 -7.55
C LEU A 310 -20.41 -9.10 -8.94
N VAL A 311 -20.01 -9.88 -9.94
CA VAL A 311 -19.86 -9.45 -11.34
C VAL A 311 -20.83 -10.24 -12.21
N PRO A 312 -21.90 -9.62 -12.74
CA PRO A 312 -22.87 -10.32 -13.60
C PRO A 312 -22.23 -10.90 -14.87
N LEU A 313 -22.68 -12.09 -15.25
CA LEU A 313 -22.34 -12.72 -16.52
C LEU A 313 -23.42 -12.40 -17.54
N THR A 314 -23.06 -11.64 -18.57
CA THR A 314 -23.99 -11.22 -19.62
C THR A 314 -23.98 -12.22 -20.76
N ASP A 315 -25.05 -13.01 -20.87
CA ASP A 315 -25.23 -13.94 -21.99
C ASP A 315 -25.29 -13.20 -23.34
N GLY A 316 -24.71 -13.79 -24.38
CA GLY A 316 -24.62 -13.21 -25.71
C GLY A 316 -23.59 -12.08 -25.88
N ALA A 317 -22.96 -11.58 -24.81
CA ALA A 317 -21.91 -10.55 -24.89
C ALA A 317 -20.74 -11.05 -25.74
N TYR A 318 -20.51 -10.44 -26.90
CA TYR A 318 -19.57 -10.92 -27.92
C TYR A 318 -19.76 -12.40 -28.33
N GLY A 319 -20.97 -12.95 -28.18
CA GLY A 319 -21.24 -14.36 -28.43
C GLY A 319 -20.86 -15.29 -27.27
N PHE A 320 -20.65 -14.77 -26.06
CA PHE A 320 -20.53 -15.59 -24.86
C PHE A 320 -21.77 -16.46 -24.66
N ASP A 321 -21.56 -17.77 -24.44
CA ASP A 321 -22.60 -18.76 -24.17
C ASP A 321 -22.59 -19.12 -22.69
N LEU A 322 -23.50 -18.51 -21.93
CA LEU A 322 -23.64 -18.73 -20.49
C LEU A 322 -24.03 -20.18 -20.19
N ALA A 323 -24.89 -20.79 -21.01
CA ALA A 323 -25.33 -22.16 -20.80
C ALA A 323 -24.17 -23.15 -20.96
N ALA A 324 -23.29 -22.96 -21.94
CA ALA A 324 -22.07 -23.75 -22.09
C ALA A 324 -21.10 -23.54 -20.92
N PHE A 325 -20.97 -22.30 -20.42
CA PHE A 325 -20.14 -22.03 -19.25
C PHE A 325 -20.67 -22.77 -18.00
N LEU A 326 -21.98 -22.74 -17.77
CA LEU A 326 -22.59 -23.44 -16.64
C LEU A 326 -22.43 -24.97 -16.74
N ARG A 327 -22.52 -25.55 -17.94
CA ARG A 327 -22.20 -26.97 -18.17
C ARG A 327 -20.74 -27.28 -17.83
N TYR A 328 -19.82 -26.39 -18.17
CA TYR A 328 -18.41 -26.53 -17.78
C TYR A 328 -18.21 -26.48 -16.26
N VAL A 329 -18.81 -25.50 -15.59
CA VAL A 329 -18.77 -25.38 -14.12
C VAL A 329 -19.29 -26.66 -13.45
N GLU A 330 -20.40 -27.21 -13.94
CA GLU A 330 -20.96 -28.46 -13.44
C GLU A 330 -20.02 -29.66 -13.67
N SER A 331 -19.37 -29.74 -14.83
CA SER A 331 -18.37 -30.77 -15.10
C SER A 331 -17.17 -30.71 -14.15
N CYS A 332 -16.76 -29.50 -13.73
CA CYS A 332 -15.72 -29.32 -12.72
C CYS A 332 -16.19 -29.86 -11.36
N LYS A 333 -17.43 -29.55 -10.95
CA LYS A 333 -18.02 -30.09 -9.71
C LYS A 333 -18.05 -31.61 -9.70
N LEU A 334 -18.55 -32.22 -10.79
CA LEU A 334 -18.66 -33.67 -10.91
C LEU A 334 -17.31 -34.40 -10.94
N SER A 335 -16.25 -33.74 -11.41
CA SER A 335 -14.89 -34.30 -11.40
C SER A 335 -14.15 -34.12 -10.07
N GLY A 336 -14.78 -33.51 -9.07
CA GLY A 336 -14.16 -33.20 -7.77
C GLY A 336 -13.15 -32.05 -7.82
N SER A 337 -13.10 -31.32 -8.93
CA SER A 337 -12.23 -30.16 -9.08
C SER A 337 -12.96 -28.90 -8.61
N GLU A 338 -12.56 -28.36 -7.47
CA GLU A 338 -13.16 -27.12 -6.96
C GLU A 338 -12.81 -25.90 -7.83
N ARG A 339 -11.65 -25.91 -8.49
CA ARG A 339 -11.14 -24.77 -9.29
C ARG A 339 -11.55 -24.88 -10.75
N LEU A 340 -12.01 -23.77 -11.33
CA LEU A 340 -12.31 -23.70 -12.76
C LEU A 340 -11.01 -23.76 -13.58
N ALA A 341 -10.00 -22.99 -13.21
CA ALA A 341 -8.66 -23.14 -13.79
C ALA A 341 -7.80 -24.07 -12.92
N GLN A 342 -7.38 -25.20 -13.50
CA GLN A 342 -6.52 -26.19 -12.84
C GLN A 342 -5.03 -25.79 -12.80
N ILE A 343 -4.73 -24.51 -13.00
CA ILE A 343 -3.36 -23.98 -13.03
C ILE A 343 -3.26 -22.66 -12.27
N GLY A 344 -2.05 -22.30 -11.86
CA GLY A 344 -1.80 -21.02 -11.21
C GLY A 344 -1.86 -19.83 -12.17
N TYR A 345 -2.14 -18.64 -11.62
CA TYR A 345 -2.29 -17.40 -12.38
C TYR A 345 -1.08 -17.05 -13.26
N LYS A 346 0.15 -17.40 -12.85
CA LYS A 346 1.36 -17.13 -13.64
C LYS A 346 1.35 -17.90 -14.95
N THR A 347 1.08 -19.20 -14.89
CA THR A 347 1.00 -20.06 -16.07
C THR A 347 -0.17 -19.65 -16.97
N ALA A 348 -1.32 -19.31 -16.37
CA ALA A 348 -2.48 -18.80 -17.10
C ALA A 348 -2.14 -17.48 -17.83
N GLY A 349 -1.45 -16.57 -17.14
CA GLY A 349 -1.01 -15.30 -17.70
C GLY A 349 0.05 -15.42 -18.78
N ASP A 350 1.03 -16.30 -18.60
CA ASP A 350 2.05 -16.55 -19.60
C ASP A 350 1.45 -17.13 -20.88
N TRP A 351 0.54 -18.09 -20.77
CA TRP A 351 -0.22 -18.60 -21.90
C TRP A 351 -1.05 -17.50 -22.57
N ALA A 352 -1.86 -16.76 -21.80
CA ALA A 352 -2.72 -15.72 -22.34
C ALA A 352 -1.94 -14.61 -23.06
N ASN A 353 -0.86 -14.12 -22.45
CA ASN A 353 -0.10 -12.97 -22.94
C ASN A 353 0.90 -13.31 -24.03
N ARG A 354 1.51 -14.51 -24.01
CA ARG A 354 2.56 -14.88 -24.97
C ARG A 354 2.07 -15.75 -26.12
N GLN A 355 0.90 -16.37 -26.00
CA GLN A 355 0.37 -17.27 -27.02
C GLN A 355 -1.01 -16.81 -27.50
N ALA A 356 -2.03 -16.88 -26.65
CA ALA A 356 -3.41 -16.70 -27.08
C ALA A 356 -3.73 -15.29 -27.61
N ILE A 357 -3.34 -14.22 -26.90
CA ILE A 357 -3.63 -12.85 -27.36
C ILE A 357 -2.87 -12.51 -28.66
N PRO A 358 -1.56 -12.79 -28.79
CA PRO A 358 -0.86 -12.63 -30.06
C PRO A 358 -1.52 -13.40 -31.22
N GLU A 359 -1.87 -14.67 -31.00
CA GLU A 359 -2.50 -15.52 -32.01
C GLU A 359 -3.89 -15.00 -32.41
N ALA A 360 -4.74 -14.67 -31.43
CA ALA A 360 -6.08 -14.13 -31.67
C ALA A 360 -6.07 -12.82 -32.46
N LEU A 361 -5.08 -11.96 -32.22
CA LEU A 361 -5.01 -10.66 -32.87
C LEU A 361 -4.31 -10.67 -34.22
N GLY A 362 -3.43 -11.64 -34.47
CA GLY A 362 -2.63 -11.72 -35.70
C GLY A 362 -1.93 -10.40 -35.99
N GLU A 363 -2.12 -9.87 -37.20
CA GLU A 363 -1.53 -8.59 -37.65
C GLU A 363 -1.97 -7.37 -36.83
N SER A 364 -3.11 -7.45 -36.13
CA SER A 364 -3.57 -6.37 -35.26
C SER A 364 -2.98 -6.41 -33.84
N PHE A 365 -2.05 -7.35 -33.58
CA PHE A 365 -1.30 -7.39 -32.33
C PHE A 365 -0.27 -6.26 -32.27
N GLY A 366 -0.08 -5.69 -31.08
CA GLY A 366 0.91 -4.64 -30.86
C GLY A 366 1.45 -4.64 -29.43
N PRO A 367 2.64 -4.05 -29.21
CA PRO A 367 3.24 -3.97 -27.88
C PRO A 367 2.30 -3.29 -26.87
N GLY A 368 2.23 -3.85 -25.65
CA GLY A 368 1.39 -3.34 -24.58
C GLY A 368 -0.04 -3.88 -24.56
N LEU A 369 -0.43 -4.73 -25.52
CA LEU A 369 -1.68 -5.50 -25.50
C LEU A 369 -1.47 -6.82 -24.75
N VAL A 370 -2.10 -6.94 -23.59
CA VAL A 370 -1.99 -8.09 -22.67
C VAL A 370 -3.35 -8.39 -22.05
N PHE A 371 -3.49 -9.45 -21.27
CA PHE A 371 -4.75 -9.79 -20.59
C PHE A 371 -5.28 -8.61 -19.74
N HIS A 372 -4.39 -7.90 -19.06
CA HIS A 372 -4.74 -6.70 -18.29
C HIS A 372 -5.15 -5.49 -19.13
N SER A 373 -5.13 -5.59 -20.46
CA SER A 373 -5.75 -4.62 -21.35
C SER A 373 -7.28 -4.78 -21.42
N LEU A 374 -7.84 -5.97 -21.16
CA LEU A 374 -9.30 -6.20 -21.16
C LEU A 374 -10.05 -5.31 -20.13
N PRO A 375 -9.61 -5.18 -18.87
CA PRO A 375 -10.18 -4.22 -17.93
C PRO A 375 -10.17 -2.78 -18.46
N HIS A 376 -9.10 -2.36 -19.14
CA HIS A 376 -8.99 -1.02 -19.72
C HIS A 376 -9.93 -0.83 -20.91
N SER A 377 -10.12 -1.87 -21.73
CA SER A 377 -11.07 -1.86 -22.84
C SER A 377 -12.51 -1.69 -22.34
N LEU A 378 -12.90 -2.44 -21.31
CA LEU A 378 -14.23 -2.34 -20.73
C LEU A 378 -14.46 -0.96 -20.10
N ALA A 379 -13.48 -0.44 -19.36
CA ALA A 379 -13.55 0.91 -18.81
C ALA A 379 -13.69 1.98 -19.90
N SER A 380 -12.93 1.86 -21.00
CA SER A 380 -13.00 2.78 -22.13
C SER A 380 -14.36 2.71 -22.83
N LEU A 381 -14.93 1.51 -22.99
CA LEU A 381 -16.25 1.30 -23.57
C LEU A 381 -17.35 1.91 -22.68
N MET A 382 -17.31 1.65 -21.37
CA MET A 382 -18.23 2.25 -20.40
C MET A 382 -18.18 3.78 -20.46
N GLN A 383 -16.99 4.35 -20.50
CA GLN A 383 -16.81 5.80 -20.63
C GLN A 383 -17.39 6.34 -21.95
N ALA A 384 -17.09 5.70 -23.07
CA ALA A 384 -17.59 6.10 -24.38
C ALA A 384 -19.12 6.02 -24.50
N ARG A 385 -19.75 5.14 -23.72
CA ARG A 385 -21.21 4.95 -23.66
C ARG A 385 -21.87 5.71 -22.50
N GLY A 386 -21.12 6.57 -21.80
CA GLY A 386 -21.67 7.44 -20.75
C GLY A 386 -22.12 6.70 -19.49
N VAL A 387 -21.56 5.51 -19.21
CA VAL A 387 -21.88 4.77 -17.98
C VAL A 387 -21.43 5.59 -16.75
N PRO A 388 -22.29 5.79 -15.75
CA PRO A 388 -21.94 6.53 -14.55
C PRO A 388 -20.71 5.94 -13.84
N THR A 389 -19.83 6.81 -13.34
CA THR A 389 -18.57 6.40 -12.69
C THR A 389 -18.80 5.45 -11.51
N THR A 390 -19.89 5.62 -10.76
CA THR A 390 -20.26 4.74 -9.64
C THR A 390 -20.51 3.30 -10.09
N TYR A 391 -21.18 3.10 -11.23
CA TYR A 391 -21.41 1.79 -11.84
C TYR A 391 -20.11 1.17 -12.34
N ALA A 392 -19.28 1.97 -13.02
CA ALA A 392 -17.98 1.51 -13.49
C ALA A 392 -17.06 1.12 -12.31
N GLN A 393 -17.04 1.90 -11.23
CA GLN A 393 -16.24 1.60 -10.04
C GLN A 393 -16.72 0.34 -9.33
N ALA A 394 -18.05 0.17 -9.16
CA ALA A 394 -18.65 -1.01 -8.56
C ALA A 394 -18.30 -2.28 -9.35
N LEU A 395 -18.40 -2.24 -10.69
CA LEU A 395 -18.06 -3.37 -11.55
C LEU A 395 -16.56 -3.71 -11.53
N MET A 396 -15.69 -2.69 -11.55
CA MET A 396 -14.24 -2.86 -11.65
C MET A 396 -13.56 -3.13 -10.29
N GLY A 397 -14.31 -3.06 -9.19
CA GLY A 397 -13.78 -3.20 -7.83
C GLY A 397 -12.79 -2.09 -7.48
N HIS A 398 -13.09 -0.86 -7.88
CA HIS A 398 -12.33 0.33 -7.50
C HIS A 398 -12.99 1.00 -6.29
N ALA A 399 -12.17 1.47 -5.34
CA ALA A 399 -12.68 2.31 -4.27
C ALA A 399 -13.31 3.58 -4.85
N SER A 400 -14.43 4.03 -4.28
CA SER A 400 -15.10 5.25 -4.73
C SER A 400 -14.24 6.50 -4.51
N GLY A 401 -13.23 6.41 -3.63
CA GLY A 401 -12.38 7.51 -3.20
C GLY A 401 -13.00 8.35 -2.08
N THR A 402 -14.28 8.11 -1.77
CA THR A 402 -15.05 8.76 -0.72
C THR A 402 -15.32 7.79 0.42
N ILE A 403 -14.83 8.11 1.62
CA ILE A 403 -14.99 7.27 2.81
C ILE A 403 -16.47 6.96 3.06
N THR A 404 -17.36 7.94 2.89
CA THR A 404 -18.81 7.81 3.12
C THR A 404 -19.46 6.71 2.28
N PHE A 405 -19.23 6.67 0.97
CA PHE A 405 -19.78 5.61 0.11
C PHE A 405 -19.06 4.27 0.32
N ASP A 406 -17.82 4.28 0.80
CA ASP A 406 -17.06 3.07 1.11
C ASP A 406 -17.43 2.45 2.47
N THR A 407 -18.09 3.20 3.38
CA THR A 407 -18.54 2.73 4.71
C THR A 407 -20.05 2.44 4.78
N TYR A 408 -20.87 3.07 3.95
CA TYR A 408 -22.34 2.93 3.96
C TYR A 408 -22.87 2.16 2.73
N GLY A 409 -22.62 0.84 2.68
CA GLY A 409 -23.47 -0.12 1.95
C GLY A 409 -23.49 -0.09 0.42
N ALA A 410 -23.01 -1.19 -0.18
CA ALA A 410 -23.35 -1.71 -1.52
C ALA A 410 -23.55 -0.67 -2.65
N GLY A 411 -22.43 -0.15 -3.18
CA GLY A 411 -22.39 0.98 -4.11
C GLY A 411 -23.29 0.92 -5.36
N VAL A 412 -23.68 -0.26 -5.85
CA VAL A 412 -24.72 -0.47 -6.90
C VAL A 412 -25.30 -1.89 -6.79
N PRO A 413 -26.63 -2.10 -6.86
CA PRO A 413 -27.22 -3.44 -6.90
C PRO A 413 -26.76 -4.27 -8.11
N VAL A 414 -26.53 -5.57 -7.93
CA VAL A 414 -26.01 -6.47 -8.98
C VAL A 414 -26.93 -6.52 -10.20
N ASP A 415 -28.25 -6.48 -10.00
CA ASP A 415 -29.23 -6.43 -11.08
C ASP A 415 -29.11 -5.17 -11.94
N ALA A 416 -28.77 -4.04 -11.32
CA ALA A 416 -28.55 -2.79 -12.05
C ALA A 416 -27.26 -2.86 -12.88
N LEU A 417 -26.21 -3.51 -12.37
CA LEU A 417 -25.00 -3.82 -13.14
C LEU A 417 -25.30 -4.77 -14.30
N ALA A 418 -26.12 -5.79 -14.07
CA ALA A 418 -26.48 -6.77 -15.10
C ALA A 418 -27.24 -6.11 -16.27
N LYS A 419 -28.23 -5.25 -15.96
CA LYS A 419 -28.96 -4.47 -16.96
C LYS A 419 -28.03 -3.54 -17.75
N MET A 420 -27.11 -2.86 -17.06
CA MET A 420 -26.13 -1.98 -17.69
C MET A 420 -25.21 -2.75 -18.64
N LEU A 421 -24.67 -3.89 -18.20
CA LEU A 421 -23.79 -4.72 -19.03
C LEU A 421 -24.52 -5.33 -20.23
N ALA A 422 -25.77 -5.78 -20.06
CA ALA A 422 -26.59 -6.25 -21.18
C ALA A 422 -26.74 -5.14 -22.23
N ALA A 423 -27.18 -3.94 -21.82
CA ALA A 423 -27.30 -2.80 -22.73
C ALA A 423 -25.95 -2.42 -23.39
N LEU A 424 -24.84 -2.54 -22.67
CA LEU A 424 -23.50 -2.16 -23.14
C LEU A 424 -22.90 -3.16 -24.13
N LEU A 425 -23.06 -4.46 -23.89
CA LEU A 425 -22.29 -5.52 -24.55
C LEU A 425 -23.07 -6.30 -25.61
N THR A 426 -24.41 -6.24 -25.60
CA THR A 426 -25.25 -6.93 -26.59
C THR A 426 -25.91 -5.99 -27.59
N SER A 427 -25.80 -4.67 -27.38
CA SER A 427 -26.22 -3.70 -28.40
C SER A 427 -25.28 -3.79 -29.60
N LYS A 428 -25.83 -4.15 -30.77
CA LYS A 428 -25.09 -4.05 -32.04
C LYS A 428 -24.63 -2.59 -32.22
N PRO A 429 -23.38 -2.37 -32.68
CA PRO A 429 -22.85 -1.03 -32.91
C PRO A 429 -23.73 -0.21 -33.85
#